data_AF-A0A7G9NU86-F1
#
_entry.id   AF-A0A7G9NU86-F1
#
_cell.length_a   1.000
_cell.length_b   1.000
_cell.length_c   1.000
_cell.angle_alpha   90.00
_cell.angle_beta   90.00
_cell.angle_gamma   90.00
#
_symmetry.space_group_name_H-M   'P 1'
#
loop_
_entity.id
_entity.type
_entity.pdbx_description
1 polymer ?
#
loop_
_entity_poly.entity_id
_entity_poly.type
_entity_poly.pdbx_seq_one_letter_code
_entity_poly.pdbx_strand_id
1 'polypeptide(L)'
;MSLTSKSPRRVTAMALGVGRRVLPRYGHRFSRHDFTLPQLFAILVLRQFTRNDYRGIVAMLIDWPTLCGDMQLAKVPHFTTLQKAERRLLRDALIRRMLAQTVALLHRHPDTSLETSPLIAEAIDTAAADSTGFELDGASRYFVRRKARSPGLYQTTTYRRFAKLGVVADCDNHLILGTHATMGPRSDVDQLLPLMGGMCVNAVPQRLIADAGYDSEPNHILLREYLNITSLIPATAGRPTLKLPTGKWRYLMATAFDDETYGQRWQVETVMFMLKRHFGSALTSRKYQTRRREMNLRAVTHNLMILRFAELFYRASVTTIFIKGAWFCFQICSSGAKLFLTSQDALGLAHDGVVIKINNRTHQSVIPISAIWFMRPYLPRVTLGQ
;
A
#
# COMPACT_ATOMS: atom_id res chain seq x y z
N MET A 1 7.19 -10.66 -12.75
CA MET A 1 7.70 -9.71 -11.73
C MET A 1 7.50 -8.27 -12.21
N SER A 2 6.76 -7.45 -11.47
CA SER A 2 6.53 -6.04 -11.83
C SER A 2 7.81 -5.20 -11.84
N LEU A 3 7.93 -4.30 -12.82
CA LEU A 3 9.07 -3.40 -12.94
C LEU A 3 8.96 -2.23 -11.95
N THR A 4 9.92 -2.12 -11.04
CA THR A 4 9.99 -0.98 -10.11
C THR A 4 10.75 0.21 -10.70
N SER A 5 10.31 1.43 -10.40
CA SER A 5 11.06 2.65 -10.72
C SER A 5 12.34 2.74 -9.89
N LYS A 6 13.46 3.01 -10.56
CA LYS A 6 14.75 3.31 -9.93
C LYS A 6 15.04 4.82 -9.87
N SER A 7 14.15 5.66 -10.42
CA SER A 7 14.32 7.11 -10.46
C SER A 7 13.77 7.76 -9.18
N PRO A 8 14.60 8.44 -8.37
CA PRO A 8 14.14 9.16 -7.18
C PRO A 8 13.06 10.18 -7.54
N ARG A 9 13.29 10.98 -8.58
CA ARG A 9 12.38 12.02 -9.06
C ARG A 9 10.98 11.47 -9.40
N ARG A 10 10.89 10.34 -10.12
CA ARG A 10 9.60 9.70 -10.44
C ARG A 10 8.87 9.18 -9.21
N VAL A 11 9.59 8.53 -8.30
CA VAL A 11 8.99 8.00 -7.05
C VAL A 11 8.51 9.15 -6.17
N THR A 12 9.27 10.23 -6.05
CA THR A 12 8.88 11.44 -5.32
C THR A 12 7.67 12.12 -5.94
N ALA A 13 7.62 12.25 -7.26
CA ALA A 13 6.45 12.80 -7.95
C ALA A 13 5.20 11.95 -7.71
N MET A 14 5.33 10.62 -7.76
CA MET A 14 4.24 9.69 -7.44
C MET A 14 3.78 9.80 -5.99
N ALA A 15 4.73 9.88 -5.05
CA ALA A 15 4.43 10.09 -3.65
C ALA A 15 3.69 11.43 -3.41
N LEU A 16 4.11 12.50 -4.09
CA LEU A 16 3.45 13.80 -3.99
C LEU A 16 2.03 13.76 -4.57
N GLY A 17 1.84 13.09 -5.71
CA GLY A 17 0.53 12.90 -6.34
C GLY A 17 -0.43 12.12 -5.45
N VAL A 18 -0.02 10.97 -4.94
CA VAL A 18 -0.80 10.16 -3.98
C VAL A 18 -1.07 10.95 -2.70
N GLY A 19 -0.04 11.63 -2.17
CA GLY A 19 -0.16 12.47 -0.99
C GLY A 19 -1.20 13.57 -1.14
N ARG A 20 -1.28 14.24 -2.31
CA ARG A 20 -2.27 15.30 -2.58
C ARG A 20 -3.71 14.79 -2.61
N ARG A 21 -3.93 13.53 -3.01
CA ARG A 21 -5.27 12.91 -3.04
C ARG A 21 -5.72 12.42 -1.67
N VAL A 22 -4.78 11.96 -0.84
CA VAL A 22 -5.09 11.32 0.46
C VAL A 22 -5.03 12.30 1.64
N LEU A 23 -4.06 13.23 1.64
CA LEU A 23 -3.77 14.08 2.79
C LEU A 23 -4.34 15.48 2.59
N PRO A 24 -4.86 16.12 3.65
CA PRO A 24 -5.19 17.53 3.59
C PRO A 24 -3.91 18.33 3.32
N ARG A 25 -4.05 19.47 2.64
CA ARG A 25 -2.91 20.34 2.32
C ARG A 25 -2.10 20.70 3.58
N TYR A 26 -2.79 21.00 4.67
CA TYR A 26 -2.21 21.32 5.97
C TYR A 26 -2.93 20.58 7.09
N GLY A 27 -2.22 20.32 8.19
CA GLY A 27 -2.79 19.58 9.32
C GLY A 27 -3.81 20.38 10.15
N HIS A 28 -3.74 21.72 10.10
CA HIS A 28 -4.65 22.62 10.79
C HIS A 28 -4.63 24.01 10.15
N ARG A 29 -5.74 24.75 10.24
CA ARG A 29 -5.86 26.14 9.75
C ARG A 29 -4.88 27.13 10.37
N PHE A 30 -4.42 26.88 11.59
CA PHE A 30 -3.45 27.73 12.31
C PHE A 30 -2.02 27.17 12.27
N SER A 31 -1.72 26.22 11.39
CA SER A 31 -0.35 25.75 11.22
C SER A 31 0.50 26.81 10.52
N ARG A 32 1.83 26.73 10.67
CA ARG A 32 2.76 27.70 10.08
C ARG A 32 2.76 27.75 8.54
N HIS A 33 2.10 26.81 7.87
CA HIS A 33 2.00 26.69 6.40
C HIS A 33 3.32 26.66 5.61
N ASP A 34 4.47 26.50 6.30
CA ASP A 34 5.80 26.35 5.70
C ASP A 34 5.89 25.17 4.72
N PHE A 35 5.18 24.08 5.01
CA PHE A 35 5.19 22.84 4.24
C PHE A 35 3.81 22.23 4.21
N THR A 36 3.42 21.70 3.05
CA THR A 36 2.20 20.90 2.94
C THR A 36 2.44 19.46 3.43
N LEU A 37 1.40 18.78 3.90
CA LEU A 37 1.53 17.37 4.29
C LEU A 37 1.93 16.45 3.13
N PRO A 38 1.42 16.63 1.89
CA PRO A 38 1.89 15.88 0.72
C PRO A 38 3.39 16.06 0.45
N GLN A 39 3.94 17.27 0.60
CA GLN A 39 5.38 17.51 0.46
C GLN A 39 6.19 16.74 1.50
N LEU A 40 5.79 16.83 2.77
CA LEU A 40 6.48 16.11 3.85
C LEU A 40 6.39 14.58 3.65
N PHE A 41 5.26 14.08 3.17
CA PHE A 41 5.10 12.67 2.81
C PHE A 41 6.04 12.26 1.66
N ALA A 42 6.10 13.04 0.59
CA ALA A 42 6.98 12.77 -0.54
C ALA A 42 8.46 12.71 -0.14
N ILE A 43 8.89 13.59 0.78
CA ILE A 43 10.26 13.57 1.33
C ILE A 43 10.50 12.32 2.20
N LEU A 44 9.51 11.88 2.98
CA LEU A 44 9.63 10.63 3.76
C LEU A 44 9.74 9.40 2.85
N VAL A 45 8.96 9.35 1.77
CA VAL A 45 9.08 8.29 0.75
C VAL A 45 10.46 8.33 0.09
N LEU A 46 10.94 9.52 -0.29
CA LEU A 46 12.28 9.68 -0.87
C LEU A 46 13.37 9.21 0.10
N ARG A 47 13.27 9.58 1.38
CA ARG A 47 14.18 9.10 2.45
C ARG A 47 14.22 7.58 2.50
N GLN A 48 13.05 6.92 2.45
CA GLN A 48 12.96 5.46 2.46
C GLN A 48 13.53 4.84 1.18
N PHE A 49 13.25 5.45 0.03
CA PHE A 49 13.72 5.03 -1.28
C PHE A 49 15.24 5.08 -1.42
N THR A 50 15.87 6.16 -0.94
CA THR A 50 17.34 6.32 -1.00
C THR A 50 18.06 5.68 0.19
N ARG A 51 17.32 5.12 1.16
CA ARG A 51 17.86 4.54 2.41
C ARG A 51 18.67 5.53 3.24
N ASN A 52 18.23 6.78 3.29
CA ASN A 52 18.85 7.83 4.09
C ASN A 52 18.21 7.95 5.50
N ASP A 53 18.94 8.53 6.43
CA ASP A 53 18.37 9.03 7.68
C ASP A 53 17.76 10.44 7.49
N TYR A 54 17.22 11.04 8.56
CA TYR A 54 16.60 12.37 8.43
C TYR A 54 17.58 13.50 8.14
N ARG A 55 18.86 13.36 8.51
CA ARG A 55 19.87 14.41 8.25
C ARG A 55 20.43 14.26 6.83
N GLY A 56 20.70 13.03 6.41
CA GLY A 56 21.15 12.68 5.07
C GLY A 56 20.14 13.06 4.00
N ILE A 57 18.82 12.87 4.23
CA ILE A 57 17.83 13.35 3.26
C ILE A 57 17.78 14.88 3.19
N VAL A 58 18.00 15.58 4.30
CA VAL A 58 18.06 17.05 4.30
C VAL A 58 19.28 17.56 3.55
N ALA A 59 20.46 16.97 3.79
CA ALA A 59 21.67 17.29 3.04
C ALA A 59 21.48 17.02 1.53
N MET A 60 20.93 15.86 1.18
CA MET A 60 20.62 15.52 -0.21
C MET A 60 19.67 16.51 -0.89
N LEU A 61 18.69 17.07 -0.16
CA LEU A 61 17.78 18.09 -0.70
C LEU A 61 18.46 19.46 -0.87
N ILE A 62 19.42 19.80 0.00
CA ILE A 62 20.26 21.00 -0.16
C ILE A 62 21.09 20.90 -1.43
N ASP A 63 21.68 19.73 -1.67
CA ASP A 63 22.53 19.48 -2.84
C ASP A 63 21.73 19.31 -4.15
N TRP A 64 20.41 19.11 -4.06
CA TRP A 64 19.54 18.85 -5.22
C TRP A 64 18.36 19.84 -5.35
N PRO A 65 18.64 21.13 -5.65
CA PRO A 65 17.61 22.18 -5.72
C PRO A 65 16.54 21.93 -6.78
N THR A 66 16.87 21.27 -7.90
CA THR A 66 15.89 20.96 -8.94
C THR A 66 14.80 20.00 -8.43
N LEU A 67 15.15 19.03 -7.58
CA LEU A 67 14.18 18.11 -6.98
C LEU A 67 13.30 18.82 -5.94
N CYS A 68 13.87 19.78 -5.20
CA CYS A 68 13.08 20.69 -4.35
C CYS A 68 12.08 21.51 -5.17
N GLY A 69 12.49 22.00 -6.34
CA GLY A 69 11.61 22.69 -7.30
C GLY A 69 10.47 21.81 -7.80
N ASP A 70 10.73 20.55 -8.15
CA ASP A 70 9.69 19.59 -8.56
C ASP A 70 8.63 19.36 -7.47
N MET A 71 9.05 19.38 -6.20
CA MET A 71 8.15 19.29 -5.05
C MET A 71 7.52 20.62 -4.64
N GLN A 72 7.90 21.73 -5.29
CA GLN A 72 7.46 23.10 -4.98
C GLN A 72 7.82 23.51 -3.54
N LEU A 73 9.02 23.13 -3.08
CA LEU A 73 9.52 23.54 -1.76
C LEU A 73 10.09 24.95 -1.80
N ALA A 74 9.58 25.85 -0.96
CA ALA A 74 10.13 27.20 -0.80
C ALA A 74 11.45 27.21 -0.01
N LYS A 75 11.67 26.23 0.86
CA LYS A 75 12.89 26.02 1.64
C LYS A 75 13.04 24.53 1.99
N VAL A 76 14.23 24.10 2.38
CA VAL A 76 14.44 22.71 2.83
C VAL A 76 13.94 22.56 4.27
N PRO A 77 13.13 21.52 4.59
CA PRO A 77 12.68 21.29 5.96
C PRO A 77 13.82 20.85 6.87
N HIS A 78 13.83 21.33 8.10
CA HIS A 78 14.71 20.82 9.13
C HIS A 78 14.40 19.34 9.46
N PHE A 79 15.41 18.55 9.85
CA PHE A 79 15.25 17.10 10.08
C PHE A 79 14.17 16.75 11.13
N THR A 80 14.00 17.60 12.15
CA THR A 80 12.95 17.41 13.18
C THR A 80 11.55 17.62 12.62
N THR A 81 11.38 18.41 11.56
CA THR A 81 10.10 18.57 10.85
C THR A 81 9.69 17.24 10.22
N LEU A 82 10.61 16.55 9.56
CA LEU A 82 10.37 15.22 8.96
C LEU A 82 10.06 14.17 10.04
N GLN A 83 10.84 14.16 11.13
CA GLN A 83 10.60 13.27 12.27
C GLN A 83 9.20 13.46 12.87
N LYS A 84 8.75 14.72 13.03
CA LYS A 84 7.40 15.04 13.52
C LYS A 84 6.33 14.69 12.48
N ALA A 85 6.58 14.90 11.19
CA ALA A 85 5.68 14.55 10.10
C ALA A 85 5.44 13.04 10.05
N GLU A 86 6.49 12.23 10.14
CA GLU A 86 6.40 10.77 10.14
C GLU A 86 5.45 10.27 11.23
N ARG A 87 5.55 10.83 12.44
CA ARG A 87 4.66 10.47 13.56
C ARG A 87 3.18 10.75 13.27
N ARG A 88 2.89 11.80 12.50
CA ARG A 88 1.53 12.22 12.16
C ARG A 88 0.98 11.45 10.96
N LEU A 89 1.81 11.25 9.94
CA LEU A 89 1.39 10.75 8.63
C LEU A 89 1.39 9.22 8.53
N LEU A 90 2.31 8.53 9.20
CA LEU A 90 2.45 7.07 9.05
C LEU A 90 1.63 6.30 10.10
N ARG A 91 0.38 6.72 10.31
CA ARG A 91 -0.60 5.98 11.13
C ARG A 91 -1.28 4.92 10.27
N ASP A 92 -1.66 3.78 10.87
CA ASP A 92 -2.21 2.65 10.11
C ASP A 92 -3.40 3.05 9.22
N ALA A 93 -4.32 3.88 9.73
CA ALA A 93 -5.46 4.36 8.95
C ALA A 93 -5.03 5.15 7.70
N LEU A 94 -4.02 6.01 7.81
CA LEU A 94 -3.49 6.75 6.65
C LEU A 94 -2.71 5.83 5.71
N ILE A 95 -1.96 4.86 6.23
CA ILE A 95 -1.27 3.86 5.40
C ILE A 95 -2.28 3.07 4.57
N ARG A 96 -3.37 2.58 5.17
CA ARG A 96 -4.44 1.88 4.43
C ARG A 96 -5.05 2.77 3.35
N ARG A 97 -5.26 4.06 3.61
CA ARG A 97 -5.72 5.02 2.59
C ARG A 97 -4.70 5.26 1.48
N MET A 98 -3.40 5.28 1.80
CA MET A 98 -2.34 5.39 0.79
C MET A 98 -2.29 4.15 -0.10
N LEU A 99 -2.36 2.95 0.49
CA LEU A 99 -2.43 1.69 -0.27
C LEU A 99 -3.69 1.67 -1.15
N ALA A 100 -4.85 2.06 -0.60
CA ALA A 100 -6.09 2.17 -1.35
C ALA A 100 -5.96 3.10 -2.56
N GLN A 101 -5.35 4.28 -2.36
CA GLN A 101 -5.10 5.22 -3.44
C GLN A 101 -4.15 4.63 -4.49
N THR A 102 -3.17 3.81 -4.10
CA THR A 102 -2.29 3.15 -5.08
C THR A 102 -3.03 2.13 -5.95
N VAL A 103 -3.94 1.35 -5.37
CA VAL A 103 -4.83 0.46 -6.13
C VAL A 103 -5.72 1.28 -7.07
N ALA A 104 -6.35 2.34 -6.55
CA ALA A 104 -7.22 3.20 -7.36
C ALA A 104 -6.52 3.83 -8.55
N LEU A 105 -5.25 4.23 -8.40
CA LEU A 105 -4.45 4.75 -9.51
C LEU A 105 -4.09 3.69 -10.55
N LEU A 106 -3.79 2.46 -10.13
CA LEU A 106 -3.48 1.39 -11.07
C LEU A 106 -4.70 1.05 -11.95
N HIS A 107 -5.87 0.95 -11.33
CA HIS A 107 -7.13 0.61 -11.99
C HIS A 107 -7.85 1.83 -12.59
N ARG A 108 -7.21 3.01 -12.59
CA ARG A 108 -7.72 4.27 -13.18
C ARG A 108 -9.12 4.66 -12.69
N HIS A 109 -9.36 4.47 -11.40
CA HIS A 109 -10.57 4.99 -10.78
C HIS A 109 -10.61 6.52 -10.82
N PRO A 110 -11.80 7.11 -10.93
CA PRO A 110 -11.99 8.55 -10.78
C PRO A 110 -11.46 9.03 -9.42
N ASP A 111 -11.04 10.29 -9.36
CA ASP A 111 -10.35 10.85 -8.19
C ASP A 111 -11.23 10.76 -6.93
N THR A 112 -10.87 9.85 -6.02
CA THR A 112 -11.58 9.60 -4.76
C THR A 112 -11.28 10.67 -3.70
N SER A 113 -10.63 11.79 -4.08
CA SER A 113 -10.35 12.92 -3.19
C SER A 113 -11.62 13.64 -2.69
N LEU A 114 -12.76 13.42 -3.34
CA LEU A 114 -14.06 13.91 -2.91
C LEU A 114 -14.66 12.92 -1.92
N GLU A 115 -14.92 13.37 -0.69
CA GLU A 115 -15.50 12.58 0.41
C GLU A 115 -16.82 11.86 0.05
N THR A 116 -17.45 12.25 -1.05
CA THR A 116 -18.76 11.75 -1.52
C THR A 116 -18.66 10.73 -2.67
N SER A 117 -17.48 10.43 -3.21
CA SER A 117 -17.38 9.44 -4.29
C SER A 117 -17.56 8.02 -3.74
N PRO A 118 -18.40 7.17 -4.36
CA PRO A 118 -18.51 5.78 -3.95
C PRO A 118 -17.14 5.12 -4.06
N LEU A 119 -16.72 4.44 -3.00
CA LEU A 119 -15.53 3.59 -3.03
C LEU A 119 -15.79 2.48 -4.05
N ILE A 120 -15.20 2.62 -5.23
CA ILE A 120 -15.17 1.53 -6.20
C ILE A 120 -14.17 0.51 -5.63
N ALA A 121 -14.68 -0.67 -5.30
CA ALA A 121 -13.86 -1.78 -4.84
C ALA A 121 -13.43 -2.61 -6.05
N GLU A 122 -12.13 -2.85 -6.16
CA GLU A 122 -11.57 -3.74 -7.15
C GLU A 122 -11.71 -5.19 -6.69
N ALA A 123 -12.26 -6.02 -7.58
CA ALA A 123 -12.26 -7.45 -7.41
C ALA A 123 -10.89 -7.98 -7.81
N ILE A 124 -10.12 -8.45 -6.84
CA ILE A 124 -8.82 -9.08 -7.07
C ILE A 124 -9.08 -10.58 -7.21
N ASP A 125 -8.68 -11.20 -8.32
CA ASP A 125 -8.93 -12.65 -8.49
C ASP A 125 -8.18 -13.45 -7.42
N THR A 126 -6.85 -13.30 -7.38
CA THR A 126 -6.00 -14.04 -6.47
C THR A 126 -5.03 -13.11 -5.76
N ALA A 127 -5.09 -13.12 -4.42
CA ALA A 127 -4.10 -12.48 -3.56
C ALA A 127 -3.30 -13.55 -2.81
N ALA A 128 -2.06 -13.23 -2.46
CA ALA A 128 -1.20 -14.08 -1.65
C ALA A 128 -0.74 -13.36 -0.38
N ALA A 129 -0.75 -14.06 0.74
CA ALA A 129 -0.35 -13.57 2.05
C ALA A 129 0.88 -14.31 2.56
N ASP A 130 1.86 -13.55 3.01
CA ASP A 130 3.05 -14.07 3.69
C ASP A 130 3.59 -13.03 4.68
N SER A 131 4.50 -13.47 5.54
CA SER A 131 5.19 -12.61 6.47
C SER A 131 6.70 -12.64 6.29
N THR A 132 7.33 -11.49 6.51
CA THR A 132 8.79 -11.38 6.45
C THR A 132 9.35 -10.77 7.73
N GLY A 133 10.46 -11.33 8.20
CA GLY A 133 11.27 -10.77 9.28
C GLY A 133 12.27 -9.72 8.79
N PHE A 134 12.46 -8.68 9.59
CA PHE A 134 13.52 -7.69 9.49
C PHE A 134 14.41 -7.70 10.74
N GLU A 135 15.71 -7.54 10.51
CA GLU A 135 16.72 -7.41 11.56
C GLU A 135 16.54 -6.06 12.28
N LEU A 136 16.75 -6.06 13.60
CA LEU A 136 16.51 -4.88 14.46
C LEU A 136 17.74 -4.02 14.70
N ASP A 137 18.92 -4.59 14.50
CA ASP A 137 20.21 -3.99 14.82
C ASP A 137 21.01 -3.72 13.55
N GLY A 138 21.82 -2.66 13.58
CA GLY A 138 22.84 -2.39 12.56
C GLY A 138 24.13 -3.20 12.77
N ALA A 139 24.16 -4.14 13.72
CA ALA A 139 25.30 -5.01 13.92
C ALA A 139 25.46 -5.89 12.68
N SER A 140 26.59 -5.78 11.98
CA SER A 140 26.80 -6.56 10.77
C SER A 140 26.72 -8.05 11.08
N ARG A 141 26.17 -8.84 10.15
CA ARG A 141 26.17 -10.31 10.26
C ARG A 141 27.58 -10.84 10.51
N TYR A 142 28.61 -10.15 9.99
CA TYR A 142 30.02 -10.44 10.25
C TYR A 142 30.41 -10.23 11.73
N PHE A 143 30.01 -9.11 12.36
CA PHE A 143 30.25 -8.86 13.77
C PHE A 143 29.52 -9.86 14.68
N VAL A 144 28.25 -10.17 14.35
CA VAL A 144 27.47 -11.19 15.06
C VAL A 144 28.13 -12.57 14.93
N ARG A 145 28.55 -12.95 13.71
CA ARG A 145 29.25 -14.21 13.41
C ARG A 145 30.60 -14.31 14.11
N ARG A 146 31.34 -13.19 14.28
CA ARG A 146 32.65 -13.17 14.94
C ARG A 146 32.57 -13.25 16.46
N LYS A 147 31.50 -12.71 17.08
CA LYS A 147 31.20 -12.93 18.50
C LYS A 147 30.63 -14.30 18.80
N ALA A 148 30.29 -15.05 17.76
CA ALA A 148 29.70 -16.35 17.92
C ALA A 148 30.76 -17.36 18.37
N ARG A 149 30.43 -18.14 19.40
CA ARG A 149 31.41 -18.74 20.32
C ARG A 149 32.37 -19.76 19.68
N SER A 150 32.12 -20.27 18.47
CA SER A 150 33.07 -21.10 17.72
C SER A 150 32.68 -21.21 16.23
N PRO A 151 33.64 -21.32 15.28
CA PRO A 151 33.37 -21.75 13.92
C PRO A 151 32.95 -23.24 13.90
N GLY A 152 31.92 -23.59 13.14
CA GLY A 152 31.55 -25.00 12.89
C GLY A 152 30.42 -25.60 13.76
N LEU A 153 29.92 -24.89 14.77
CA LEU A 153 28.69 -25.29 15.48
C LEU A 153 27.45 -24.70 14.80
N TYR A 154 26.38 -25.50 14.68
CA TYR A 154 25.06 -25.03 14.25
C TYR A 154 24.58 -23.97 15.27
N GLN A 155 24.75 -22.69 14.93
CA GLN A 155 24.42 -21.61 15.83
C GLN A 155 23.02 -21.12 15.56
N THR A 156 22.10 -21.46 16.46
CA THR A 156 20.90 -20.69 16.75
C THR A 156 21.30 -19.41 17.46
N THR A 157 21.99 -18.48 16.78
CA THR A 157 21.91 -17.07 17.17
C THR A 157 20.52 -16.61 16.75
N THR A 158 19.51 -17.12 17.46
CA THR A 158 18.12 -16.77 17.25
C THR A 158 18.00 -15.34 17.72
N TYR A 159 17.72 -14.41 16.81
CA TYR A 159 17.33 -13.06 17.20
C TYR A 159 16.15 -13.22 18.17
N ARG A 160 16.36 -12.95 19.48
CA ARG A 160 15.31 -13.06 20.51
C ARG A 160 14.07 -12.25 20.14
N ARG A 161 14.24 -11.20 19.35
CA ARG A 161 13.19 -10.36 18.77
C ARG A 161 13.59 -9.96 17.36
N PHE A 162 12.63 -9.96 16.44
CA PHE A 162 12.78 -9.40 15.10
C PHE A 162 11.53 -8.59 14.76
N ALA A 163 11.62 -7.65 13.82
CA ALA A 163 10.44 -6.95 13.34
C ALA A 163 9.77 -7.83 12.29
N LYS A 164 8.45 -7.96 12.34
CA LYS A 164 7.68 -8.84 11.45
C LYS A 164 6.69 -8.01 10.66
N LEU A 165 6.68 -8.17 9.34
CA LEU A 165 5.72 -7.53 8.45
C LEU A 165 4.95 -8.62 7.72
N GLY A 166 3.67 -8.77 8.04
CA GLY A 166 2.71 -9.49 7.21
C GLY A 166 2.27 -8.60 6.06
N VAL A 167 2.15 -9.18 4.87
CA VAL A 167 1.72 -8.51 3.64
C VAL A 167 0.67 -9.37 2.96
N VAL A 168 -0.38 -8.73 2.44
CA VAL A 168 -1.24 -9.30 1.41
C VAL A 168 -0.89 -8.60 0.11
N ALA A 169 -0.53 -9.35 -0.92
CA ALA A 169 -0.19 -8.83 -2.23
C ALA A 169 -1.10 -9.40 -3.31
N ASP A 170 -1.37 -8.58 -4.32
CA ASP A 170 -2.00 -9.00 -5.55
C ASP A 170 -1.02 -9.83 -6.39
N CYS A 171 -1.44 -11.01 -6.84
CA CYS A 171 -0.60 -11.92 -7.63
C CYS A 171 -0.33 -11.42 -9.05
N ASP A 172 -1.18 -10.54 -9.61
CA ASP A 172 -1.06 -10.08 -10.99
C ASP A 172 -0.06 -8.92 -11.12
N ASN A 173 -0.21 -7.92 -10.25
CA ASN A 173 0.52 -6.66 -10.35
C ASN A 173 1.55 -6.43 -9.23
N HIS A 174 1.61 -7.32 -8.23
CA HIS A 174 2.52 -7.24 -7.09
C HIS A 174 2.31 -6.00 -6.18
N LEU A 175 1.16 -5.33 -6.26
CA LEU A 175 0.79 -4.29 -5.30
C LEU A 175 0.49 -4.92 -3.95
N ILE A 176 0.94 -4.23 -2.90
CA ILE A 176 0.59 -4.56 -1.53
C ILE A 176 -0.81 -4.01 -1.26
N LEU A 177 -1.73 -4.91 -0.95
CA LEU A 177 -3.13 -4.61 -0.64
C LEU A 177 -3.33 -4.39 0.87
N GLY A 178 -2.52 -5.05 1.71
CA GLY A 178 -2.66 -4.97 3.16
C GLY A 178 -1.34 -5.21 3.88
N THR A 179 -1.22 -4.63 5.09
CA THR A 179 0.00 -4.78 5.91
C THR A 179 -0.32 -4.95 7.38
N HIS A 180 0.45 -5.81 8.05
CA HIS A 180 0.45 -5.94 9.50
C HIS A 180 1.86 -5.96 10.07
N ALA A 181 2.28 -4.83 10.63
CA ALA A 181 3.61 -4.63 11.18
C ALA A 181 3.62 -4.87 12.70
N THR A 182 4.39 -5.87 13.14
CA THR A 182 4.52 -6.32 14.54
C THR A 182 5.98 -6.68 14.91
N MET A 183 6.17 -7.33 16.05
CA MET A 183 7.45 -7.91 16.48
C MET A 183 7.27 -9.41 16.67
N GLY A 184 8.23 -10.18 16.18
CA GLY A 184 8.38 -11.60 16.45
C GLY A 184 9.27 -11.88 17.67
N PRO A 185 9.36 -13.17 18.08
CA PRO A 185 8.67 -14.30 17.48
C PRO A 185 7.18 -14.32 17.85
N ARG A 186 6.32 -14.54 16.86
CA ARG A 186 4.87 -14.73 17.01
C ARG A 186 4.40 -15.67 15.89
N SER A 187 3.54 -16.62 16.24
CA SER A 187 2.92 -17.55 15.29
C SER A 187 2.15 -16.78 14.21
N ASP A 188 2.11 -17.31 12.99
CA ASP A 188 1.39 -16.71 11.87
C ASP A 188 -0.13 -16.94 11.94
N VAL A 189 -0.55 -18.06 12.54
CA VAL A 189 -1.96 -18.39 12.77
C VAL A 189 -2.75 -17.20 13.35
N ASP A 190 -2.25 -16.57 14.42
CA ASP A 190 -2.92 -15.44 15.11
C ASP A 190 -2.80 -14.10 14.36
N GLN A 191 -2.03 -14.05 13.27
CA GLN A 191 -1.74 -12.82 12.54
C GLN A 191 -2.62 -12.62 11.31
N LEU A 192 -3.35 -13.64 10.87
CA LEU A 192 -4.22 -13.51 9.70
C LEU A 192 -5.32 -12.47 9.92
N LEU A 193 -6.06 -12.56 11.02
CA LEU A 193 -7.14 -11.60 11.31
C LEU A 193 -6.63 -10.14 11.38
N PRO A 194 -5.55 -9.83 12.14
CA PRO A 194 -4.96 -8.49 12.11
C PRO A 194 -4.43 -8.05 10.74
N LEU A 195 -3.97 -8.99 9.90
CA LEU A 195 -3.51 -8.72 8.54
C LEU A 195 -4.67 -8.38 7.60
N MET A 196 -5.77 -9.13 7.67
CA MET A 196 -6.99 -8.81 6.93
C MET A 196 -7.59 -7.47 7.39
N GLY A 197 -7.55 -7.16 8.70
CA GLY A 197 -7.91 -5.83 9.22
C GLY A 197 -6.96 -4.71 8.75
N GLY A 198 -5.78 -5.06 8.25
CA GLY A 198 -4.79 -4.16 7.65
C GLY A 198 -4.95 -3.93 6.15
N MET A 199 -5.92 -4.58 5.49
CA MET A 199 -6.22 -4.41 4.07
C MET A 199 -6.70 -3.00 3.73
N CYS A 200 -6.44 -2.58 2.50
CA CYS A 200 -7.05 -1.40 1.91
C CYS A 200 -8.55 -1.65 1.66
N VAL A 201 -9.32 -0.57 1.68
CA VAL A 201 -10.79 -0.62 1.68
C VAL A 201 -11.41 -0.87 0.31
N ASN A 202 -10.62 -0.75 -0.76
CA ASN A 202 -11.06 -0.81 -2.15
C ASN A 202 -10.44 -2.00 -2.91
N ALA A 203 -10.01 -3.04 -2.21
CA ALA A 203 -9.56 -4.28 -2.82
C ALA A 203 -10.18 -5.46 -2.09
N VAL A 204 -10.93 -6.29 -2.83
CA VAL A 204 -11.60 -7.47 -2.30
C VAL A 204 -11.07 -8.69 -3.06
N PRO A 205 -10.21 -9.51 -2.44
CA PRO A 205 -9.73 -10.73 -3.08
C PRO A 205 -10.81 -11.80 -3.11
N GLN A 206 -11.01 -12.45 -4.25
CA GLN A 206 -11.89 -13.62 -4.36
C GLN A 206 -11.23 -14.85 -3.75
N ARG A 207 -9.90 -14.95 -3.90
CA ARG A 207 -9.07 -16.02 -3.35
C ARG A 207 -7.88 -15.46 -2.59
N LEU A 208 -7.56 -16.07 -1.44
CA LEU A 208 -6.36 -15.79 -0.67
C LEU A 208 -5.51 -17.07 -0.51
N ILE A 209 -4.30 -17.01 -1.04
CA ILE A 209 -3.27 -18.05 -0.90
C ILE A 209 -2.38 -17.69 0.29
N ALA A 210 -2.10 -18.63 1.19
CA ALA A 210 -1.17 -18.38 2.30
C ALA A 210 -0.39 -19.63 2.70
N ASP A 211 0.66 -19.42 3.51
CA ASP A 211 1.47 -20.51 4.05
C ASP A 211 0.75 -21.41 5.03
N ALA A 212 1.22 -22.65 5.14
CA ALA A 212 0.81 -23.58 6.18
C ALA A 212 0.98 -22.99 7.58
N GLY A 213 1.89 -22.03 7.80
CA GLY A 213 1.96 -21.26 9.04
C GLY A 213 0.67 -20.51 9.42
N TYR A 214 -0.23 -20.26 8.46
CA TYR A 214 -1.56 -19.68 8.67
C TYR A 214 -2.69 -20.73 8.77
N ASP A 215 -2.40 -22.01 8.57
CA ASP A 215 -3.41 -23.08 8.62
C ASP A 215 -4.03 -23.18 10.02
N SER A 216 -5.33 -22.94 10.08
CA SER A 216 -6.19 -23.30 11.19
C SER A 216 -7.65 -23.25 10.73
N GLU A 217 -8.51 -24.08 11.31
CA GLU A 217 -9.95 -24.08 10.98
C GLU A 217 -10.58 -22.69 11.22
N PRO A 218 -10.29 -21.97 12.33
CA PRO A 218 -10.78 -20.60 12.51
C PRO A 218 -10.34 -19.63 11.41
N ASN A 219 -9.13 -19.76 10.88
CA ASN A 219 -8.66 -18.90 9.78
C ASN A 219 -9.39 -19.21 8.46
N HIS A 220 -9.66 -20.48 8.19
CA HIS A 220 -10.48 -20.86 7.04
C HIS A 220 -11.91 -20.36 7.15
N ILE A 221 -12.53 -20.49 8.33
CA ILE A 221 -13.87 -19.96 8.61
C ILE A 221 -13.87 -18.43 8.45
N LEU A 222 -12.88 -17.73 9.01
CA LEU A 222 -12.73 -16.28 8.86
C LEU A 222 -12.74 -15.87 7.39
N LEU A 223 -11.90 -16.51 6.56
CA LEU A 223 -11.80 -16.17 5.15
C LEU A 223 -13.08 -16.53 4.40
N ARG A 224 -13.56 -17.77 4.50
CA ARG A 224 -14.63 -18.29 3.66
C ARG A 224 -16.03 -17.88 4.09
N GLU A 225 -16.30 -17.86 5.39
CA GLU A 225 -17.65 -17.63 5.92
C GLU A 225 -17.89 -16.16 6.30
N TYR A 226 -16.89 -15.48 6.86
CA TYR A 226 -17.04 -14.09 7.27
C TYR A 226 -16.62 -13.07 6.20
N LEU A 227 -15.56 -13.36 5.45
CA LEU A 227 -15.03 -12.45 4.44
C LEU A 227 -15.42 -12.83 3.00
N ASN A 228 -16.04 -14.01 2.80
CA ASN A 228 -16.37 -14.56 1.49
C ASN A 228 -15.17 -14.67 0.53
N ILE A 229 -14.01 -15.05 1.08
CA ILE A 229 -12.74 -15.24 0.38
C ILE A 229 -12.41 -16.72 0.37
N THR A 230 -12.17 -17.29 -0.81
CA THR A 230 -11.70 -18.66 -0.94
C THR A 230 -10.28 -18.78 -0.39
N SER A 231 -10.11 -19.49 0.72
CA SER A 231 -8.79 -19.74 1.31
C SER A 231 -8.10 -20.92 0.63
N LEU A 232 -6.84 -20.75 0.21
CA LEU A 232 -5.98 -21.83 -0.25
C LEU A 232 -4.73 -21.87 0.63
N ILE A 233 -4.81 -22.68 1.69
CA ILE A 233 -3.77 -22.81 2.72
C ILE A 233 -3.57 -24.31 2.96
N PRO A 234 -2.35 -24.85 2.79
CA PRO A 234 -2.10 -26.27 2.98
C PRO A 234 -2.40 -26.67 4.43
N ALA A 235 -3.15 -27.75 4.63
CA ALA A 235 -3.52 -28.27 5.95
C ALA A 235 -2.39 -29.05 6.63
N THR A 236 -1.15 -28.52 6.57
CA THR A 236 0.06 -29.17 7.06
C THR A 236 0.59 -28.56 8.36
N ALA A 237 -0.17 -27.66 9.01
CA ALA A 237 0.25 -27.12 10.31
C ALA A 237 0.24 -28.20 11.40
N GLY A 238 1.30 -28.19 12.22
CA GLY A 238 1.48 -29.08 13.35
C GLY A 238 2.48 -30.19 13.10
N ARG A 239 2.39 -31.26 13.90
CA ARG A 239 3.29 -32.42 13.76
C ARG A 239 2.88 -33.21 12.52
N PRO A 240 3.82 -33.65 11.67
CA PRO A 240 3.50 -34.54 10.55
C PRO A 240 2.74 -35.77 11.04
N THR A 241 1.55 -36.00 10.48
CA THR A 241 0.69 -37.14 10.82
C THR A 241 0.00 -37.65 9.56
N LEU A 242 -0.31 -38.94 9.53
CA LEU A 242 -1.06 -39.58 8.44
C LEU A 242 -2.58 -39.44 8.60
N LYS A 243 -3.04 -38.90 9.74
CA LYS A 243 -4.46 -38.72 10.03
C LYS A 243 -4.97 -37.49 9.28
N LEU A 244 -6.14 -37.62 8.65
CA LEU A 244 -6.81 -36.48 8.06
C LEU A 244 -7.19 -35.45 9.14
N PRO A 245 -7.06 -34.15 8.84
CA PRO A 245 -7.38 -33.10 9.80
C PRO A 245 -8.87 -33.10 10.12
N THR A 246 -9.19 -32.71 11.35
CA THR A 246 -10.54 -32.39 11.76
C THR A 246 -10.89 -30.95 11.35
N GLY A 247 -12.17 -30.69 11.08
CA GLY A 247 -12.64 -29.41 10.55
C GLY A 247 -12.99 -29.50 9.07
N LYS A 248 -14.09 -28.86 8.68
CA LYS A 248 -14.63 -28.95 7.33
C LYS A 248 -13.63 -28.43 6.31
N TRP A 249 -13.06 -27.27 6.57
CA TRP A 249 -12.22 -26.58 5.61
C TRP A 249 -10.81 -27.17 5.55
N ARG A 250 -10.22 -27.52 6.70
CA ARG A 250 -8.93 -28.23 6.72
C ARG A 250 -9.02 -29.59 6.04
N TYR A 251 -10.12 -30.32 6.22
CA TYR A 251 -10.37 -31.58 5.51
C TYR A 251 -10.38 -31.37 4.00
N LEU A 252 -11.06 -30.34 3.51
CA LEU A 252 -11.07 -30.00 2.08
C LEU A 252 -9.67 -29.61 1.57
N MET A 253 -8.90 -28.84 2.34
CA MET A 253 -7.50 -28.50 1.99
C MET A 253 -6.55 -29.70 2.02
N ALA A 254 -6.91 -30.80 2.68
CA ALA A 254 -6.13 -32.04 2.66
C ALA A 254 -6.54 -33.01 1.53
N THR A 255 -7.79 -32.92 1.04
CA THR A 255 -8.37 -33.90 0.11
C THR A 255 -8.59 -33.37 -1.31
N ALA A 256 -8.84 -32.07 -1.45
CA ALA A 256 -9.13 -31.40 -2.71
C ALA A 256 -8.34 -30.07 -2.79
N PHE A 257 -7.03 -30.18 -2.64
CA PHE A 257 -6.13 -29.03 -2.72
C PHE A 257 -5.80 -28.69 -4.18
N ASP A 258 -5.88 -27.40 -4.51
CA ASP A 258 -5.53 -26.89 -5.84
C ASP A 258 -4.05 -26.48 -5.87
N ASP A 259 -3.18 -27.44 -6.18
CA ASP A 259 -1.73 -27.21 -6.24
C ASP A 259 -1.33 -26.22 -7.34
N GLU A 260 -2.07 -26.17 -8.45
CA GLU A 260 -1.77 -25.29 -9.58
C GLU A 260 -1.96 -23.83 -9.19
N THR A 261 -3.13 -23.50 -8.63
CA THR A 261 -3.39 -22.14 -8.14
C THR A 261 -2.49 -21.81 -6.96
N TYR A 262 -2.22 -22.77 -6.07
CA TYR A 262 -1.32 -22.57 -4.93
C TYR A 262 0.10 -22.20 -5.37
N GLY A 263 0.52 -22.68 -6.56
CA GLY A 263 1.76 -22.27 -7.21
C GLY A 263 1.94 -20.75 -7.23
N GLN A 264 0.88 -19.95 -7.45
CA GLN A 264 0.94 -18.48 -7.48
C GLN A 264 1.38 -17.83 -6.16
N ARG A 265 1.53 -18.59 -5.07
CA ARG A 265 2.14 -18.10 -3.82
C ARG A 265 3.51 -17.47 -4.04
N TRP A 266 4.32 -17.95 -4.99
CA TRP A 266 5.66 -17.39 -5.25
C TRP A 266 5.64 -15.87 -5.55
N GLN A 267 4.48 -15.31 -5.95
CA GLN A 267 4.29 -13.88 -6.18
C GLN A 267 4.47 -13.04 -4.90
N VAL A 268 3.92 -13.46 -3.75
CA VAL A 268 4.12 -12.71 -2.49
C VAL A 268 5.56 -12.83 -1.99
N GLU A 269 6.22 -13.97 -2.21
CA GLU A 269 7.65 -14.14 -1.92
C GLU A 269 8.50 -13.18 -2.77
N THR A 270 8.10 -12.97 -4.03
CA THR A 270 8.71 -11.97 -4.93
C THR A 270 8.51 -10.55 -4.39
N VAL A 271 7.35 -10.22 -3.84
CA VAL A 271 7.11 -8.93 -3.16
C VAL A 271 8.03 -8.75 -1.96
N MET A 272 8.17 -9.78 -1.12
CA MET A 272 9.08 -9.74 0.04
C MET A 272 10.55 -9.58 -0.39
N PHE A 273 10.94 -10.27 -1.47
CA PHE A 273 12.24 -10.13 -2.08
C PHE A 273 12.46 -8.69 -2.57
N MET A 274 11.50 -8.09 -3.29
CA MET A 274 11.57 -6.70 -3.73
C MET A 274 11.76 -5.74 -2.55
N LEU A 275 10.94 -5.87 -1.50
CA LEU A 275 11.04 -5.04 -0.30
C LEU A 275 12.45 -5.09 0.31
N LYS A 276 13.00 -6.29 0.50
CA LYS A 276 14.34 -6.47 1.08
C LYS A 276 15.45 -6.04 0.13
N ARG A 277 15.30 -6.28 -1.17
CA ARG A 277 16.29 -5.89 -2.18
C ARG A 277 16.42 -4.37 -2.28
N HIS A 278 15.31 -3.65 -2.19
CA HIS A 278 15.26 -2.20 -2.31
C HIS A 278 15.57 -1.47 -0.99
N PHE A 279 15.05 -1.96 0.14
CA PHE A 279 15.13 -1.25 1.43
C PHE A 279 16.08 -1.89 2.44
N GLY A 280 16.66 -3.05 2.13
CA GLY A 280 17.52 -3.82 3.02
C GLY A 280 16.76 -4.72 4.00
N SER A 281 17.44 -5.70 4.57
CA SER A 281 16.88 -6.66 5.54
C SER A 281 16.81 -6.12 6.97
N ALA A 282 17.48 -5.02 7.28
CA ALA A 282 17.50 -4.41 8.61
C ALA A 282 16.66 -3.12 8.66
N LEU A 283 16.04 -2.86 9.81
CA LEU A 283 15.39 -1.59 10.10
C LEU A 283 16.38 -0.59 10.71
N THR A 284 16.22 0.68 10.36
CA THR A 284 17.01 1.78 10.95
C THR A 284 16.43 2.26 12.28
N SER A 285 15.12 2.07 12.48
CA SER A 285 14.39 2.53 13.65
C SER A 285 14.63 1.69 14.91
N ARG A 286 14.75 2.35 16.06
CA ARG A 286 15.01 1.68 17.37
C ARG A 286 13.77 1.39 18.20
N LYS A 287 12.76 2.27 18.19
CA LYS A 287 11.55 2.10 19.01
C LYS A 287 10.50 1.27 18.27
N TYR A 288 9.67 0.54 19.00
CA TYR A 288 8.58 -0.27 18.43
C TYR A 288 7.70 0.52 17.45
N GLN A 289 7.18 1.67 17.90
CA GLN A 289 6.30 2.51 17.08
C GLN A 289 6.99 3.05 15.83
N THR A 290 8.28 3.38 15.89
CA THR A 290 9.04 3.84 14.72
C THR A 290 9.35 2.70 13.76
N ARG A 291 9.64 1.49 14.26
CA ARG A 291 9.83 0.29 13.42
C ARG A 291 8.57 -0.07 12.66
N ARG A 292 7.41 0.03 13.32
CA ARG A 292 6.09 -0.16 12.69
C ARG A 292 5.86 0.82 11.55
N ARG A 293 6.16 2.10 11.78
CA ARG A 293 6.08 3.15 10.75
C ARG A 293 7.03 2.92 9.59
N GLU A 294 8.26 2.52 9.87
CA GLU A 294 9.26 2.22 8.84
C GLU A 294 8.82 1.04 7.95
N MET A 295 8.31 -0.05 8.54
CA MET A 295 7.79 -1.18 7.76
C MET A 295 6.59 -0.77 6.88
N ASN A 296 5.65 -0.02 7.44
CA ASN A 296 4.52 0.51 6.66
C ASN A 296 4.97 1.47 5.56
N LEU A 297 5.98 2.30 5.80
CA LEU A 297 6.54 3.21 4.80
C LEU A 297 7.19 2.45 3.65
N ARG A 298 7.90 1.34 3.95
CA ARG A 298 8.48 0.46 2.92
C ARG A 298 7.40 -0.13 2.02
N ALA A 299 6.29 -0.60 2.60
CA ALA A 299 5.17 -1.13 1.82
C ALA A 299 4.55 -0.08 0.90
N VAL A 300 4.29 1.13 1.41
CA VAL A 300 3.76 2.23 0.57
C VAL A 300 4.78 2.64 -0.51
N THR A 301 6.06 2.75 -0.16
CA THR A 301 7.13 3.10 -1.11
C THR A 301 7.25 2.05 -2.21
N HIS A 302 7.09 0.77 -1.88
CA HIS A 302 7.05 -0.33 -2.85
C HIS A 302 5.93 -0.15 -3.88
N ASN A 303 4.70 0.11 -3.44
CA ASN A 303 3.58 0.36 -4.37
C ASN A 303 3.85 1.59 -5.26
N LEU A 304 4.35 2.68 -4.67
CA LEU A 304 4.69 3.90 -5.43
C LEU A 304 5.79 3.66 -6.47
N MET A 305 6.70 2.70 -6.22
CA MET A 305 7.71 2.29 -7.19
C MET A 305 7.12 1.47 -8.34
N ILE A 306 6.05 0.68 -8.11
CA ILE A 306 5.36 -0.12 -9.14
C ILE A 306 4.51 0.75 -10.06
N LEU A 307 3.82 1.76 -9.54
CA LEU A 307 2.90 2.65 -10.30
C LEU A 307 3.57 3.50 -11.39
N ARG A 308 4.82 3.20 -11.75
CA ARG A 308 5.64 3.79 -12.82
C ARG A 308 4.92 3.92 -14.17
N PHE A 309 3.85 3.16 -14.42
CA PHE A 309 3.15 3.08 -15.71
C PHE A 309 1.83 3.86 -15.80
N ALA A 310 1.18 4.21 -14.69
CA ALA A 310 -0.11 4.91 -14.72
C ALA A 310 0.09 6.42 -14.51
N GLU A 311 0.17 7.17 -15.60
CA GLU A 311 -0.35 8.55 -15.67
C GLU A 311 0.27 9.66 -14.80
N LEU A 312 1.59 9.79 -14.67
CA LEU A 312 2.18 11.08 -14.23
C LEU A 312 2.87 11.90 -15.31
N PHE A 313 2.95 11.38 -16.55
CA PHE A 313 3.44 12.15 -17.70
C PHE A 313 2.35 12.71 -18.61
N TYR A 314 1.09 12.27 -18.49
CA TYR A 314 -0.02 12.77 -19.33
C TYR A 314 -0.64 14.10 -18.85
N ARG A 315 -0.04 14.77 -17.86
CA ARG A 315 -0.35 16.17 -17.50
C ARG A 315 0.72 17.19 -17.93
N ALA A 316 1.71 16.78 -18.73
CA ALA A 316 2.45 17.70 -19.57
C ALA A 316 1.76 17.69 -20.95
N SER A 317 0.80 18.55 -21.24
CA SER A 317 1.09 19.89 -21.73
C SER A 317 -0.24 20.64 -21.86
N VAL A 318 -0.53 21.53 -20.90
CA VAL A 318 -1.33 22.71 -21.17
C VAL A 318 -0.36 23.87 -20.98
N THR A 319 0.31 24.24 -22.07
CA THR A 319 1.16 25.42 -22.08
C THR A 319 0.26 26.56 -22.54
N THR A 320 -0.10 27.46 -21.63
CA THR A 320 -0.81 28.68 -22.02
C THR A 320 0.24 29.68 -22.51
N ILE A 321 0.19 30.06 -23.79
CA ILE A 321 1.13 31.03 -24.38
C ILE A 321 0.31 32.28 -24.75
N PHE A 322 0.80 33.45 -24.37
CA PHE A 322 0.19 34.73 -24.72
C PHE A 322 0.89 35.31 -25.95
N ILE A 323 0.18 35.44 -27.06
CA ILE A 323 0.71 35.98 -28.32
C ILE A 323 -0.26 37.05 -28.82
N LYS A 324 0.23 38.27 -29.08
CA LYS A 324 -0.53 39.37 -29.69
C LYS A 324 -1.94 39.59 -29.09
N GLY A 325 -2.04 39.63 -27.76
CA GLY A 325 -3.29 40.01 -27.08
C GLY A 325 -4.30 38.89 -26.82
N ALA A 326 -4.00 37.64 -27.17
CA ALA A 326 -4.88 36.49 -26.92
C ALA A 326 -4.16 35.36 -26.17
N TRP A 327 -4.92 34.64 -25.34
CA TRP A 327 -4.46 33.44 -24.62
C TRP A 327 -4.68 32.21 -25.49
N PHE A 328 -3.61 31.45 -25.76
CA PHE A 328 -3.68 30.21 -26.52
C PHE A 328 -3.48 29.01 -25.59
N CYS A 329 -4.42 28.07 -25.63
CA CYS A 329 -4.37 26.82 -24.89
C CYS A 329 -3.97 25.69 -25.85
N PHE A 330 -2.75 25.15 -25.71
CA PHE A 330 -2.30 24.01 -26.49
C PHE A 330 -2.60 22.71 -25.76
N GLN A 331 -3.30 21.78 -26.42
CA GLN A 331 -3.52 20.42 -25.92
C GLN A 331 -3.00 19.42 -26.96
N ILE A 332 -1.91 18.72 -26.62
CA ILE A 332 -1.37 17.65 -27.46
C ILE A 332 -2.03 16.34 -27.03
N CYS A 333 -2.85 15.75 -27.91
CA CYS A 333 -3.44 14.43 -27.71
C CYS A 333 -2.74 13.42 -28.65
N SER A 334 -2.61 12.17 -28.24
CA SER A 334 -1.84 11.11 -28.93
C SER A 334 -2.41 10.68 -30.30
N SER A 335 -3.44 11.35 -30.81
CA SER A 335 -4.01 11.16 -32.15
C SER A 335 -3.83 12.38 -33.09
N GLY A 336 -2.96 13.33 -32.75
CA GLY A 336 -2.64 14.51 -33.56
C GLY A 336 -2.88 15.81 -32.80
N ALA A 337 -2.06 16.82 -33.08
CA ALA A 337 -2.20 18.15 -32.46
C ALA A 337 -3.49 18.83 -32.95
N LYS A 338 -4.39 19.18 -32.04
CA LYS A 338 -5.55 20.04 -32.32
C LYS A 338 -5.32 21.41 -31.68
N LEU A 339 -5.31 22.45 -32.51
CA LEU A 339 -5.29 23.83 -32.06
C LEU A 339 -6.72 24.24 -31.71
N PHE A 340 -6.97 24.65 -30.48
CA PHE A 340 -8.24 25.25 -30.08
C PHE A 340 -8.04 26.75 -29.91
N LEU A 341 -8.71 27.54 -30.75
CA LEU A 341 -8.83 28.98 -30.57
C LEU A 341 -10.01 29.25 -29.63
N THR A 342 -9.74 29.81 -28.46
CA THR A 342 -10.79 30.42 -27.63
C THR A 342 -10.62 31.93 -27.70
N SER A 343 -11.38 32.60 -28.57
CA SER A 343 -11.58 34.04 -28.47
C SER A 343 -12.63 34.31 -27.38
N GLN A 344 -12.43 35.36 -26.59
CA GLN A 344 -13.28 35.70 -25.45
C GLN A 344 -14.65 36.30 -25.84
N ASP A 345 -15.01 36.30 -27.12
CA ASP A 345 -16.26 36.89 -27.62
C ASP A 345 -17.12 35.84 -28.35
N ALA A 346 -17.82 35.01 -27.58
CA ALA A 346 -19.00 34.26 -28.02
C ALA A 346 -19.83 33.78 -26.82
N LEU A 347 -20.25 34.73 -25.97
CA LEU A 347 -21.47 34.57 -25.18
C LEU A 347 -22.65 34.71 -26.15
N GLY A 348 -23.18 33.60 -26.63
CA GLY A 348 -24.34 33.63 -27.54
C GLY A 348 -24.83 32.25 -27.95
N LEU A 349 -25.91 31.81 -27.29
CA LEU A 349 -26.99 30.95 -27.80
C LEU A 349 -26.62 29.65 -28.54
N ALA A 350 -26.78 28.52 -27.85
CA ALA A 350 -27.27 27.28 -28.47
C ALA A 350 -27.96 26.40 -27.42
N HIS A 351 -29.30 26.40 -27.48
CA HIS A 351 -30.17 25.37 -26.93
C HIS A 351 -30.06 24.07 -27.77
N ASP A 352 -30.35 22.94 -27.11
CA ASP A 352 -30.71 21.62 -27.65
C ASP A 352 -29.62 20.76 -28.36
N GLY A 353 -29.45 19.52 -27.87
CA GLY A 353 -28.78 18.44 -28.62
C GLY A 353 -27.89 17.48 -27.79
N VAL A 354 -28.40 16.28 -27.53
CA VAL A 354 -27.80 15.14 -26.79
C VAL A 354 -26.64 14.46 -27.54
N VAL A 355 -25.61 13.96 -26.84
CA VAL A 355 -24.98 12.64 -27.11
C VAL A 355 -24.41 12.02 -25.81
N ILE A 356 -25.11 11.03 -25.24
CA ILE A 356 -24.56 10.11 -24.23
C ILE A 356 -24.09 8.86 -24.97
N LYS A 357 -22.81 8.52 -24.84
CA LYS A 357 -22.27 7.23 -25.31
C LYS A 357 -22.22 6.24 -24.15
N ILE A 358 -23.20 5.34 -24.12
CA ILE A 358 -23.23 4.18 -23.23
C ILE A 358 -22.39 3.08 -23.89
N ASN A 359 -21.36 2.58 -23.21
CA ASN A 359 -20.67 1.38 -23.67
C ASN A 359 -21.32 0.17 -22.98
N ASN A 360 -22.13 -0.55 -23.76
CA ASN A 360 -22.83 -1.76 -23.34
C ASN A 360 -21.85 -2.92 -23.12
N ARG A 361 -21.88 -3.52 -21.92
CA ARG A 361 -21.91 -4.99 -21.72
C ARG A 361 -22.72 -5.30 -20.45
N THR A 362 -24.02 -5.50 -20.69
CA THR A 362 -24.95 -6.44 -20.04
C THR A 362 -24.43 -7.28 -18.86
N HIS A 363 -24.83 -6.91 -17.63
CA HIS A 363 -25.88 -7.60 -16.85
C HIS A 363 -26.07 -6.85 -15.53
N GLN A 364 -27.26 -6.27 -15.34
CA GLN A 364 -27.67 -5.61 -14.11
C GLN A 364 -28.33 -6.63 -13.19
N SER A 365 -27.81 -6.76 -11.97
CA SER A 365 -28.61 -7.14 -10.81
C SER A 365 -28.59 -5.96 -9.82
N VAL A 366 -29.77 -5.42 -9.57
CA VAL A 366 -30.01 -4.32 -8.64
C VAL A 366 -30.17 -4.92 -7.25
N ILE A 367 -29.33 -4.53 -6.30
CA ILE A 367 -29.54 -4.79 -4.86
C ILE A 367 -29.90 -3.45 -4.21
N PRO A 368 -31.08 -3.29 -3.61
CA PRO A 368 -31.45 -2.04 -2.94
C PRO A 368 -30.66 -1.86 -1.63
N ILE A 369 -30.10 -0.65 -1.46
CA ILE A 369 -29.46 -0.18 -0.24
C ILE A 369 -30.56 0.23 0.76
N SER A 370 -30.98 -0.73 1.58
CA SER A 370 -31.77 -0.46 2.78
C SER A 370 -31.44 -1.47 3.88
N ALA A 371 -30.20 -1.47 4.36
CA ALA A 371 -29.83 -2.16 5.60
C ALA A 371 -28.46 -1.71 6.15
N ILE A 372 -28.26 -0.40 6.39
CA ILE A 372 -27.14 0.06 7.24
C ILE A 372 -27.63 1.22 8.11
N TRP A 373 -28.25 0.90 9.25
CA TRP A 373 -28.30 1.81 10.39
C TRP A 373 -27.99 1.05 11.70
N PHE A 374 -26.97 1.58 12.39
CA PHE A 374 -26.69 1.54 13.83
C PHE A 374 -26.38 0.20 14.53
N MET A 375 -25.12 0.04 14.94
CA MET A 375 -24.81 -0.58 16.23
C MET A 375 -23.71 0.17 16.97
N ARG A 376 -24.13 0.86 18.04
CA ARG A 376 -23.31 1.16 19.24
C ARG A 376 -23.41 -0.05 20.20
N PRO A 377 -22.48 -0.21 21.15
CA PRO A 377 -22.23 -1.48 21.81
C PRO A 377 -23.15 -1.70 23.02
N TYR A 378 -23.72 -2.89 23.12
CA TYR A 378 -24.24 -3.45 24.38
C TYR A 378 -23.63 -4.84 24.59
N LEU A 379 -22.80 -4.95 25.62
CA LEU A 379 -22.37 -6.21 26.21
C LEU A 379 -23.46 -6.68 27.19
N PRO A 380 -23.92 -7.94 27.16
CA PRO A 380 -24.56 -8.55 28.31
C PRO A 380 -23.51 -9.19 29.23
N ARG A 381 -23.61 -8.86 30.52
CA ARG A 381 -23.01 -9.62 31.62
C ARG A 381 -23.71 -10.98 31.71
N VAL A 382 -22.91 -12.05 31.76
CA VAL A 382 -23.37 -13.38 32.16
C VAL A 382 -23.43 -13.39 33.69
N THR A 383 -24.63 -13.48 34.25
CA THR A 383 -24.87 -13.90 35.64
C THR A 383 -25.13 -15.39 35.65
N LEU A 384 -24.23 -16.15 36.27
CA LEU A 384 -24.49 -17.51 36.73
C LEU A 384 -25.39 -17.41 37.98
N GLY A 385 -26.53 -18.10 37.97
CA GLY A 385 -27.37 -18.30 39.13
C GLY A 385 -27.72 -19.77 39.25
N GLN A 386 -27.51 -20.33 40.44
CA GLN A 386 -28.48 -21.25 41.05
C GLN A 386 -29.52 -20.41 41.78
#